data_AF-A0A6N4H3E5-F1
#
_entry.id   AF-A0A6N4H3E5-F1
#
_cell.length_a   1.000
_cell.length_b   1.000
_cell.length_c   1.000
_cell.angle_alpha   90.00
_cell.angle_beta   90.00
_cell.angle_gamma   90.00
#
_symmetry.space_group_name_H-M   'P 1'
#
loop_
_entity.id
_entity.type
_entity.pdbx_description
1 polymer ?
#
loop_
_entity_poly.entity_id
_entity_poly.type
_entity_poly.pdbx_seq_one_letter_code
_entity_poly.pdbx_strand_id
1 'polypeptide(L)'
;MANLRYLKKEIDYRLEEVVFDCDMAICFQPSKETEIFEVMQEAVAIRNDLFTKANNPAEPHNPSLVRKHYAALRAEMVGEFEKLFEKLSKINEAKK
;
A
#
# COMPACT_ATOMS: atom_id res chain seq x y z
N MET A 1 18.32 4.13 -11.06
CA MET A 1 18.67 2.73 -10.72
C MET A 1 17.55 2.14 -9.87
N ALA A 2 16.94 1.04 -10.29
CA ALA A 2 15.94 0.33 -9.48
C ALA A 2 16.68 -0.38 -8.32
N ASN A 3 16.84 0.32 -7.20
CA ASN A 3 17.51 -0.19 -6.01
C ASN A 3 16.45 -0.55 -4.97
N LEU A 4 16.56 -1.76 -4.42
CA LEU A 4 15.66 -2.33 -3.42
C LEU A 4 15.37 -1.36 -2.27
N ARG A 5 16.37 -0.58 -1.85
CA ARG A 5 16.23 0.44 -0.80
C ARG A 5 15.23 1.53 -1.19
N TYR A 6 15.23 1.98 -2.43
CA TYR A 6 14.24 2.97 -2.89
C TYR A 6 12.86 2.35 -3.05
N LEU A 7 12.76 1.12 -3.57
CA LEU A 7 11.47 0.43 -3.68
C LEU A 7 10.79 0.26 -2.32
N LYS A 8 11.54 -0.14 -1.28
CA LYS A 8 11.02 -0.24 0.09
C LYS A 8 10.52 1.10 0.63
N LYS A 9 11.28 2.18 0.38
CA LYS A 9 10.86 3.53 0.75
C LYS A 9 9.59 3.97 0.01
N GLU A 10 9.46 3.63 -1.27
CA GLU A 10 8.25 3.91 -2.04
C GLU A 10 7.05 3.18 -1.43
N ILE A 11 7.19 1.91 -1.05
CA ILE A 11 6.13 1.14 -0.40
C ILE A 11 5.74 1.76 0.96
N ASP A 12 6.74 2.10 1.80
CA ASP A 12 6.47 2.74 3.09
C ASP A 12 5.78 4.10 2.91
N TYR A 13 6.22 4.90 1.93
CA TYR A 13 5.60 6.19 1.62
C TYR A 13 4.13 6.04 1.20
N ARG A 14 3.79 5.02 0.41
CA ARG A 14 2.40 4.73 0.05
C ARG A 14 1.55 4.29 1.24
N LEU A 15 2.14 3.52 2.16
CA LEU A 15 1.46 3.18 3.42
C LEU A 15 1.20 4.44 4.25
N GLU A 16 2.19 5.33 4.38
CA GLU A 16 2.06 6.59 5.12
C GLU A 16 0.94 7.48 4.54
N GLU A 17 0.81 7.56 3.21
CA GLU A 17 -0.30 8.27 2.55
C GLU A 17 -1.68 7.72 2.96
N VAL A 18 -1.87 6.39 2.93
CA VAL A 18 -3.14 5.78 3.34
C VAL A 18 -3.43 5.98 4.82
N VAL A 19 -2.42 5.80 5.67
CA VAL A 19 -2.58 5.98 7.12
C VAL A 19 -3.00 7.42 7.43
N PHE A 20 -2.39 8.41 6.77
CA PHE A 20 -2.75 9.81 6.94
C PHE A 20 -4.20 10.10 6.54
N ASP A 21 -4.65 9.58 5.40
CA ASP A 21 -6.03 9.76 4.93
C ASP A 21 -7.04 9.04 5.84
N CYS A 22 -6.68 7.87 6.36
CA CYS A 22 -7.49 7.15 7.36
C CYS A 22 -7.62 7.96 8.66
N ASP A 23 -6.50 8.48 9.20
CA ASP A 23 -6.52 9.32 10.40
C ASP A 23 -7.40 10.56 10.20
N MET A 24 -7.31 11.17 9.02
CA MET A 24 -8.15 12.32 8.65
C MET A 24 -9.63 11.94 8.58
N ALA A 25 -9.96 10.78 7.99
CA ALA A 25 -11.32 10.27 7.93
C ALA A 25 -11.90 10.01 9.33
N ILE A 26 -11.12 9.43 10.24
CA ILE A 26 -11.50 9.21 11.64
C ILE A 26 -11.77 10.55 12.34
N CYS A 27 -10.92 11.55 12.12
CA CYS A 27 -11.09 12.88 12.70
C CYS A 27 -12.44 13.52 12.33
N PHE A 28 -12.89 13.36 11.08
CA PHE A 28 -14.18 13.89 10.62
C PHE A 28 -15.37 12.96 10.89
N GLN A 29 -15.14 11.65 11.02
CA GLN A 29 -16.18 10.63 11.16
C GLN A 29 -15.85 9.62 12.26
N PRO A 30 -15.80 10.03 13.54
CA PRO A 30 -15.37 9.16 14.64
C PRO A 30 -16.27 7.94 14.84
N SER A 31 -17.53 7.99 14.39
CA SER A 31 -18.44 6.83 14.46
C SER A 31 -18.05 5.67 13.53
N LYS A 32 -17.16 5.89 12.56
CA LYS A 32 -16.69 4.87 11.61
C LYS A 32 -15.26 4.41 11.88
N GLU A 33 -14.73 4.74 13.06
CA GLU A 33 -13.35 4.42 13.45
C GLU A 33 -13.00 2.95 13.22
N THR A 34 -13.89 2.02 13.60
CA THR A 34 -13.64 0.58 13.44
C THR A 34 -13.49 0.18 11.97
N GLU A 35 -14.36 0.67 11.08
CA GLU A 35 -14.31 0.36 9.64
C GLU A 35 -13.05 0.95 8.99
N ILE A 36 -12.67 2.17 9.38
CA ILE A 36 -11.45 2.82 8.87
C ILE A 36 -10.20 2.11 9.39
N PHE A 37 -10.22 1.64 10.64
CA PHE A 37 -9.12 0.88 11.22
C PHE A 37 -8.90 -0.46 10.50
N GLU A 38 -9.96 -1.13 10.04
CA GLU A 38 -9.84 -2.33 9.20
C GLU A 38 -9.10 -2.01 7.88
N VAL A 39 -9.38 -0.88 7.24
CA VAL A 39 -8.64 -0.43 6.04
C VAL A 39 -7.16 -0.19 6.36
N MET A 40 -6.84 0.38 7.52
CA MET A 40 -5.44 0.56 7.95
C MET A 40 -4.73 -0.78 8.16
N GLN A 41 -5.41 -1.77 8.75
CA GLN A 41 -4.84 -3.12 8.93
C GLN A 41 -4.56 -3.81 7.59
N GLU A 42 -5.49 -3.70 6.64
CA GLU A 42 -5.28 -4.20 5.29
C GLU A 42 -4.08 -3.52 4.60
N ALA A 43 -3.93 -2.21 4.78
CA ALA A 43 -2.79 -1.47 4.23
C ALA A 43 -1.44 -1.99 4.77
N VAL A 44 -1.38 -2.27 6.07
CA VAL A 44 -0.18 -2.86 6.70
C VAL A 44 0.11 -4.26 6.15
N ALA A 45 -0.93 -5.07 5.91
CA ALA A 45 -0.78 -6.40 5.32
C ALA A 45 -0.20 -6.31 3.89
N ILE A 46 -0.78 -5.45 3.03
CA ILE A 46 -0.30 -5.19 1.67
C ILE A 46 1.17 -4.74 1.68
N ARG A 47 1.53 -3.82 2.58
CA ARG A 47 2.92 -3.38 2.74
C ARG A 47 3.85 -4.54 3.06
N ASN A 48 3.47 -5.42 3.99
CA ASN A 48 4.30 -6.57 4.37
C ASN A 48 4.47 -7.59 3.23
N ASP A 49 3.42 -7.80 2.45
CA ASP A 49 3.46 -8.67 1.27
C ASP A 49 4.37 -8.09 0.18
N LEU A 50 4.24 -6.79 -0.11
CA LEU A 50 5.11 -6.09 -1.06
C LEU A 50 6.58 -6.11 -0.61
N PHE A 51 6.85 -5.95 0.69
CA PHE A 51 8.19 -6.09 1.26
C PHE A 51 8.73 -7.51 1.06
N THR A 52 7.93 -8.53 1.32
CA THR A 52 8.32 -9.93 1.14
C THR A 52 8.65 -10.23 -0.32
N LYS A 53 7.81 -9.77 -1.26
CA LYS A 53 8.05 -9.92 -2.69
C LYS A 53 9.27 -9.12 -3.17
N ALA A 54 9.49 -7.92 -2.65
CA ALA A 54 10.65 -7.10 -3.00
C ALA A 54 11.98 -7.73 -2.56
N ASN A 55 11.99 -8.40 -1.40
CA ASN A 55 13.17 -9.09 -0.88
C ASN A 55 13.48 -10.43 -1.59
N ASN A 56 12.49 -11.04 -2.24
CA ASN A 56 12.61 -12.38 -2.82
C ASN A 56 12.31 -12.39 -4.33
N PRO A 57 13.16 -11.77 -5.18
CA PRO A 57 13.03 -11.90 -6.64
C PRO A 57 13.33 -13.32 -7.10
N ALA A 58 12.62 -13.82 -8.11
CA ALA A 58 12.75 -15.20 -8.61
C ALA A 58 14.16 -15.55 -9.12
N GLU A 59 14.85 -14.60 -9.76
CA GLU A 59 16.23 -14.75 -10.22
C GLU A 59 17.10 -13.58 -9.71
N PRO A 60 17.59 -13.64 -8.45
CA PRO A 60 18.32 -12.53 -7.83
C PRO A 60 19.65 -12.20 -8.53
N HIS A 61 20.24 -13.19 -9.22
CA HIS A 61 21.50 -13.02 -9.94
C HIS A 61 21.34 -12.45 -11.35
N ASN A 62 20.10 -12.26 -11.84
CA ASN A 62 19.82 -11.73 -13.17
C ASN A 62 19.31 -10.27 -13.10
N PRO A 63 20.16 -9.26 -13.33
CA PRO A 63 19.79 -7.85 -13.12
C PRO A 63 18.61 -7.38 -13.98
N SER A 64 18.44 -7.96 -15.17
CA SER A 64 17.33 -7.61 -16.07
C SER A 64 15.99 -8.07 -15.51
N LEU A 65 15.94 -9.31 -15.02
CA LEU A 65 14.73 -9.87 -14.41
C LEU A 65 14.41 -9.22 -13.07
N VAL A 66 15.41 -8.89 -12.25
CA VAL A 66 15.21 -8.12 -11.02
C VAL A 66 14.57 -6.76 -11.31
N ARG A 67 15.01 -6.06 -12.35
CA ARG A 67 14.39 -4.78 -12.76
C ARG A 67 12.94 -4.96 -13.21
N LYS A 68 12.64 -6.00 -14.01
CA LYS A 68 11.28 -6.32 -14.44
C LYS A 68 10.38 -6.67 -13.25
N HIS A 69 10.89 -7.44 -12.30
CA HIS A 69 10.21 -7.77 -11.04
C HIS A 69 9.84 -6.53 -10.24
N TYR A 70 10.80 -5.60 -10.06
CA TYR A 70 10.53 -4.35 -9.35
C TYR A 70 9.57 -3.42 -10.10
N ALA A 71 9.56 -3.44 -11.44
CA ALA A 71 8.58 -2.69 -12.23
C ALA A 71 7.17 -3.28 -12.05
N ALA A 72 7.04 -4.61 -12.09
CA ALA A 72 5.78 -5.31 -11.84
C ALA A 72 5.26 -5.04 -10.42
N LEU A 73 6.14 -5.07 -9.41
CA LEU A 73 5.76 -4.75 -8.03
C LEU A 73 5.26 -3.32 -7.85
N ARG A 74 5.79 -2.35 -8.59
CA ARG A 74 5.26 -0.98 -8.56
C ARG A 74 3.86 -0.90 -9.15
N ALA A 75 3.60 -1.61 -10.24
CA ALA A 75 2.26 -1.66 -10.84
C ALA A 75 1.27 -2.36 -9.91
N GLU A 76 1.69 -3.46 -9.27
CA GLU A 76 0.89 -4.16 -8.25
C GLU A 76 0.58 -3.24 -7.07
N MET A 77 1.60 -2.55 -6.53
CA MET A 77 1.44 -1.57 -5.45
C MET A 77 0.40 -0.53 -5.80
N VAL A 78 0.50 0.13 -6.96
CA VAL A 78 -0.51 1.13 -7.38
C VAL A 78 -1.92 0.55 -7.36
N GLY A 79 -2.12 -0.65 -7.93
CA GLY A 79 -3.43 -1.28 -7.96
C GLY A 79 -3.97 -1.71 -6.58
N GLU A 80 -3.13 -2.20 -5.67
CA GLU A 80 -3.57 -2.56 -4.32
C GLU A 80 -3.91 -1.32 -3.48
N PHE A 81 -3.11 -0.25 -3.59
CA PHE A 81 -3.37 1.00 -2.89
C PHE A 81 -4.60 1.74 -3.44
N GLU A 82 -4.86 1.71 -4.75
CA GLU A 82 -6.10 2.24 -5.34
C GLU A 82 -7.35 1.57 -4.74
N LYS A 83 -7.32 0.25 -4.54
CA LYS A 83 -8.44 -0.47 -3.90
C LYS A 83 -8.68 -0.01 -2.45
N LEU A 84 -7.63 0.30 -1.70
CA LEU A 84 -7.75 0.83 -0.34
C LEU A 84 -8.43 2.21 -0.35
N PHE A 85 -8.02 3.09 -1.26
CA PHE A 85 -8.65 4.40 -1.41
C PHE A 85 -10.12 4.30 -1.85
N GLU A 86 -10.45 3.37 -2.75
CA GLU A 86 -11.85 3.10 -3.10
C GLU A 86 -12.68 2.62 -1.89
N LYS A 87 -12.11 1.74 -1.05
CA LYS A 87 -12.75 1.29 0.20
C LYS A 87 -12.97 2.47 1.15
N LEU A 88 -11.95 3.29 1.36
CA LEU A 88 -12.04 4.47 2.22
C LEU A 88 -13.06 5.49 1.69
N SER A 89 -13.11 5.72 0.37
CA SER A 89 -14.13 6.60 -0.25
C SER A 89 -15.54 6.10 0.01
N LYS A 90 -15.79 4.79 -0.15
CA LYS A 90 -17.11 4.19 0.12
C LYS A 90 -17.52 4.35 1.58
N ILE A 91 -16.58 4.16 2.51
CA ILE A 91 -16.81 4.41 3.94
C ILE A 91 -17.20 5.89 4.13
N ASN A 92 -16.49 6.82 3.50
CA ASN A 92 -16.76 8.25 3.62
C ASN A 92 -18.10 8.69 2.99
N GLU A 93 -18.47 8.11 1.86
CA GLU A 93 -19.70 8.41 1.09
C GLU A 93 -20.97 7.87 1.75
N ALA A 94 -20.86 6.80 2.55
CA ALA A 94 -21.97 6.25 3.31
C ALA A 94 -22.48 7.29 4.32
N LYS A 95 -23.42 8.16 3.91
CA LYS A 95 -24.01 9.17 4.79
C LYS A 95 -24.62 8.48 6.02
N LYS A 96 -24.45 9.10 7.19
CA LYS A 96 -25.22 8.79 8.40
C LYS A 96 -26.71 8.85 8.13
#